data_AF-A0A3N5R8L2-F1
#
_entry.id   AF-A0A3N5R8L2-F1
#
_cell.length_a   1.000
_cell.length_b   1.000
_cell.length_c   1.000
_cell.angle_alpha   90.00
_cell.angle_beta   90.00
_cell.angle_gamma   90.00
#
_symmetry.space_group_name_H-M   'P 1'
#
loop_
_entity.id
_entity.type
_entity.pdbx_description
1 polymer ?
#
loop_
_entity_poly.entity_id
_entity_poly.type
_entity_poly.pdbx_seq_one_letter_code
_entity_poly.pdbx_strand_id
1 'polypeptide(L)'
;VVPGIVAMGIGLGAAFPDFKAENPAQAVTSFGGLVFMIACALYIGVVVLLEAGPVYRIFMADLHGSALSPAVRLWAAASFAAAFALSILAVILPLRFGEKRLSRMTI
;
A
#
# COMPACT_ATOMS: atom_id res chain seq x y z
N VAL A 1 3.02 5.76 -11.80
CA VAL A 1 1.85 4.84 -11.74
C VAL A 1 1.70 4.35 -10.31
N VAL A 2 0.50 4.27 -9.74
CA VAL A 2 0.27 3.90 -8.32
C VAL A 2 -0.50 2.56 -8.22
N PRO A 3 0.11 1.43 -8.62
CA PRO A 3 -0.61 0.16 -8.79
C PRO A 3 -1.18 -0.40 -7.49
N GLY A 4 -0.50 -0.20 -6.34
CA GLY A 4 -0.96 -0.71 -5.04
C GLY A 4 -2.30 -0.12 -4.59
N ILE A 5 -2.46 1.21 -4.66
CA ILE A 5 -3.70 1.88 -4.26
C ILE A 5 -4.86 1.49 -5.19
N VAL A 6 -4.59 1.41 -6.50
CA VAL A 6 -5.58 0.98 -7.49
C VAL A 6 -6.03 -0.46 -7.22
N ALA A 7 -5.09 -1.37 -6.98
CA ALA A 7 -5.39 -2.77 -6.66
C ALA A 7 -6.16 -2.92 -5.34
N MET A 8 -5.83 -2.14 -4.31
CA MET A 8 -6.60 -2.08 -3.06
C MET A 8 -8.03 -1.61 -3.30
N GLY A 9 -8.23 -0.56 -4.10
CA GLY A 9 -9.56 -0.05 -4.45
C GLY A 9 -10.40 -1.09 -5.19
N ILE A 10 -9.83 -1.73 -6.21
CA ILE A 10 -10.51 -2.77 -7.00
C ILE A 10 -10.83 -3.98 -6.12
N GLY A 11 -9.84 -4.49 -5.39
CA GLY A 11 -9.99 -5.69 -4.59
C GLY A 11 -10.96 -5.54 -3.42
N LEU A 12 -10.88 -4.44 -2.67
CA LEU A 12 -11.78 -4.18 -1.55
C LEU A 12 -13.19 -3.78 -2.03
N GLY A 13 -13.30 -3.05 -3.14
CA GLY A 13 -14.58 -2.78 -3.78
C GLY A 13 -15.28 -4.07 -4.26
N ALA A 14 -14.52 -5.02 -4.81
CA ALA A 14 -15.05 -6.33 -5.18
C ALA A 14 -15.40 -7.22 -3.98
N ALA A 15 -14.70 -7.05 -2.84
CA ALA A 15 -14.96 -7.81 -1.61
C ALA A 15 -16.21 -7.33 -0.85
N PHE A 16 -16.54 -6.05 -0.96
CA PHE A 16 -17.69 -5.41 -0.33
C PHE A 16 -18.53 -4.65 -1.37
N PRO A 17 -19.09 -5.34 -2.38
CA PRO A 17 -19.85 -4.67 -3.42
C PRO A 17 -21.16 -4.12 -2.84
N ASP A 18 -21.42 -2.84 -3.08
CA ASP A 18 -22.70 -2.20 -2.74
C ASP A 18 -23.50 -1.95 -4.02
N PHE A 19 -24.30 -2.94 -4.43
CA PHE A 19 -25.14 -2.85 -5.63
C PHE A 19 -26.39 -1.98 -5.44
N LYS A 20 -26.66 -1.50 -4.21
CA LYS A 20 -27.80 -0.63 -3.90
C LYS A 20 -27.43 0.85 -3.84
N ALA A 21 -26.14 1.19 -4.00
CA ALA A 21 -25.69 2.57 -4.02
C ALA A 21 -26.28 3.32 -5.23
N GLU A 22 -27.08 4.35 -4.98
CA GLU A 22 -27.70 5.16 -6.03
C GLU A 22 -26.74 6.19 -6.64
N ASN A 23 -25.67 6.51 -5.92
CA ASN A 23 -24.66 7.48 -6.34
C ASN A 23 -23.27 7.02 -5.85
N PRO A 24 -22.19 7.17 -6.65
CA PRO A 24 -20.82 6.85 -6.24
C PRO A 24 -20.37 7.46 -4.90
N ALA A 25 -20.92 8.62 -4.49
CA ALA A 25 -20.64 9.18 -3.17
C ALA A 25 -21.03 8.22 -2.02
N GLN A 26 -22.13 7.48 -2.16
CA GLN A 26 -22.58 6.49 -1.17
C GLN A 26 -21.62 5.31 -1.08
N ALA A 27 -21.03 4.89 -2.21
CA ALA A 27 -20.03 3.83 -2.24
C ALA A 27 -18.76 4.22 -1.47
N VAL A 28 -18.36 5.50 -1.53
CA VAL A 28 -17.20 6.03 -0.78
C VAL A 28 -17.46 6.08 0.72
N THR A 29 -18.70 6.35 1.14
CA THR A 29 -19.11 6.34 2.56
C THR A 29 -19.52 4.96 3.08
N SER A 30 -19.46 3.92 2.23
CA SER A 30 -19.79 2.54 2.60
C SER A 30 -18.72 1.91 3.51
N PHE A 31 -19.03 0.77 4.10
CA PHE A 31 -18.07 -0.02 4.87
C PHE A 31 -16.82 -0.38 4.03
N GLY A 32 -17.00 -0.77 2.76
CA GLY A 32 -15.89 -1.07 1.85
C GLY A 32 -15.01 0.15 1.58
N GLY A 33 -15.62 1.32 1.43
CA GLY A 33 -14.92 2.60 1.28
C GLY A 33 -14.07 2.96 2.50
N LEU A 34 -14.62 2.82 3.72
CA LEU A 34 -13.88 3.08 4.97
C LEU A 34 -12.68 2.13 5.12
N VAL A 35 -12.89 0.82 4.89
CA VAL A 35 -11.80 -0.18 4.98
C VAL A 35 -10.71 0.11 3.97
N PHE A 36 -11.07 0.49 2.74
CA PHE A 36 -10.12 0.93 1.71
C PHE A 36 -9.29 2.14 2.16
N MET A 37 -9.94 3.18 2.70
CA MET A 37 -9.25 4.39 3.14
C MET A 37 -8.25 4.09 4.25
N ILE A 38 -8.64 3.32 5.27
CA ILE A 38 -7.77 2.93 6.38
C ILE A 38 -6.60 2.08 5.88
N ALA A 39 -6.87 1.10 5.01
CA ALA A 39 -5.82 0.25 4.44
C ALA A 39 -4.79 1.06 3.63
N CYS A 40 -5.25 2.03 2.83
CA CYS A 40 -4.35 2.92 2.09
C CYS A 40 -3.52 3.80 3.02
N ALA A 41 -4.14 4.40 4.05
CA ALA A 41 -3.43 5.23 5.01
C ALA A 41 -2.34 4.43 5.76
N LEU A 42 -2.66 3.22 6.20
CA LEU A 42 -1.70 2.31 6.83
C LEU A 42 -0.57 1.92 5.88
N TYR A 43 -0.90 1.53 4.64
CA TYR A 43 0.09 1.16 3.63
C TYR A 43 1.07 2.31 3.36
N ILE A 44 0.57 3.50 3.10
CA ILE A 44 1.39 4.69 2.86
C ILE A 44 2.24 5.00 4.10
N GLY A 45 1.63 4.97 5.29
CA GLY A 45 2.33 5.23 6.56
C GLY A 45 3.49 4.27 6.79
N VAL A 46 3.29 2.96 6.58
CA VAL A 46 4.35 1.95 6.75
C VAL A 46 5.47 2.15 5.74
N VAL A 47 5.15 2.40 4.47
CA VAL A 47 6.17 2.65 3.44
C VAL A 47 6.98 3.90 3.79
N VAL A 48 6.32 5.00 4.19
CA VAL A 48 7.01 6.23 4.60
C VAL A 48 7.92 5.99 5.81
N LEU A 49 7.45 5.26 6.83
CA LEU A 49 8.25 4.97 8.03
C LEU A 49 9.48 4.10 7.70
N LEU A 50 9.36 3.14 6.79
CA LEU A 50 10.47 2.30 6.36
C LEU A 50 11.55 3.09 5.60
N GLU A 51 11.14 4.06 4.80
CA GLU A 51 12.03 4.84 3.94
C GLU A 51 12.60 6.09 4.64
N ALA A 52 11.89 6.66 5.62
CA ALA A 52 12.29 7.90 6.28
C ALA A 52 13.70 7.81 6.90
N GLY A 53 14.01 6.70 7.56
CA GLY A 53 15.31 6.48 8.18
C GLY A 53 16.47 6.36 7.17
N PRO A 54 16.39 5.43 6.20
CA PRO A 54 17.38 5.29 5.13
C PRO A 54 17.61 6.57 4.34
N VAL A 55 16.52 7.21 3.90
CA VAL A 55 16.59 8.43 3.10
C VAL A 55 17.27 9.55 3.87
N TYR A 56 16.93 9.74 5.16
CA TYR A 56 17.59 10.74 6.00
C TYR A 56 19.10 10.51 6.10
N ARG A 57 19.53 9.26 6.35
CA ARG A 57 20.96 8.94 6.50
C ARG A 57 21.74 9.04 5.19
N ILE A 58 21.15 8.65 4.07
CA ILE A 58 21.76 8.79 2.74
C ILE A 58 21.94 10.28 2.42
N PHE A 59 20.89 11.08 2.63
CA PHE A 59 20.92 12.52 2.36
C PHE A 59 21.96 13.24 3.24
N MET A 60 22.04 12.89 4.52
CA MET A 60 23.00 13.50 5.44
C MET A 60 24.45 13.09 5.18
N ALA A 61 24.68 11.88 4.66
CA ALA A 61 26.01 11.41 4.26
C ALA A 61 26.51 12.15 3.00
N ASP A 62 25.61 12.39 2.05
CA ASP A 62 25.88 13.15 0.82
C ASP A 62 26.24 14.61 1.14
N LEU A 63 25.48 15.25 2.03
CA LEU A 63 25.74 16.63 2.49
C LEU A 63 27.09 16.81 3.22
N HIS A 64 27.51 15.82 4.01
CA HIS A 64 28.79 15.87 4.74
C HIS A 64 29.98 15.37 3.91
N GLY A 65 29.80 14.96 2.65
CA GLY A 65 30.85 14.36 1.82
C GLY A 65 31.45 13.09 2.44
N SER A 66 30.70 12.43 3.32
CA SER A 66 31.17 11.28 4.10
C SER A 66 30.79 9.98 3.40
N ALA A 67 31.71 9.02 3.35
CA ALA A 67 31.42 7.73 2.76
C ALA A 67 30.30 7.02 3.54
N LEU A 68 29.27 6.55 2.81
CA LEU A 68 28.21 5.73 3.38
C LEU A 68 28.79 4.44 3.96
N SER A 69 28.62 4.25 5.27
CA SER A 69 29.01 3.01 5.93
C SER A 69 28.32 1.81 5.25
N PRO A 70 29.04 0.69 5.01
CA PRO A 70 28.46 -0.51 4.39
C PRO A 70 27.20 -1.01 5.12
N ALA A 71 27.15 -0.85 6.44
CA ALA A 71 25.99 -1.20 7.26
C ALA A 71 24.76 -0.34 6.93
N VAL A 72 24.95 0.97 6.71
CA VAL A 72 23.86 1.89 6.33
C VAL A 72 23.38 1.58 4.92
N ARG A 73 24.30 1.26 4.01
CA ARG A 73 23.95 0.85 2.64
C ARG A 73 23.14 -0.45 2.60
N LEU A 74 23.54 -1.45 3.40
CA LEU A 74 22.79 -2.71 3.52
C LEU A 74 21.41 -2.47 4.14
N TRP A 75 21.34 -1.66 5.20
CA TRP A 75 20.07 -1.33 5.84
C TRP A 75 19.12 -0.58 4.90
N ALA A 76 19.64 0.38 4.13
CA ALA A 76 18.86 1.07 3.11
C ALA A 76 18.34 0.09 2.05
N ALA A 77 19.22 -0.76 1.51
CA ALA A 77 18.81 -1.78 0.53
C ALA A 77 17.73 -2.70 1.10
N ALA A 78 17.82 -3.08 2.37
CA ALA A 78 16.80 -3.89 3.05
C ALA A 78 15.48 -3.14 3.20
N SER A 79 15.49 -1.86 3.59
CA SER A 79 14.28 -1.04 3.67
C SER A 79 13.58 -0.89 2.31
N PHE A 80 14.33 -0.55 1.26
CA PHE A 80 13.79 -0.45 -0.10
C PHE A 80 13.23 -1.79 -0.59
N ALA A 81 13.93 -2.90 -0.30
CA ALA A 81 13.44 -4.24 -0.63
C ALA A 81 12.14 -4.57 0.14
N ALA A 82 12.05 -4.19 1.42
CA ALA A 82 10.84 -4.37 2.22
C ALA A 82 9.67 -3.52 1.71
N ALA A 83 9.90 -2.25 1.35
CA ALA A 83 8.87 -1.39 0.75
C ALA A 83 8.40 -1.91 -0.61
N PHE A 84 9.33 -2.44 -1.42
CA PHE A 84 8.99 -3.09 -2.68
C PHE A 84 8.15 -4.36 -2.47
N ALA A 85 8.53 -5.21 -1.53
CA ALA A 85 7.76 -6.40 -1.16
C ALA A 85 6.36 -6.03 -0.65
N LEU A 86 6.26 -5.02 0.22
CA LEU A 86 4.98 -4.47 0.67
C LEU A 86 4.13 -3.94 -0.48
N SER A 87 4.73 -3.29 -1.47
CA SER A 87 4.03 -2.81 -2.66
C SER A 87 3.43 -3.95 -3.48
N ILE A 88 4.18 -5.04 -3.65
CA ILE A 88 3.68 -6.25 -4.33
C ILE A 88 2.52 -6.88 -3.53
N LEU A 89 2.68 -7.01 -2.21
CA LEU A 89 1.64 -7.55 -1.33
C LEU A 89 0.37 -6.69 -1.35
N ALA A 90 0.51 -5.36 -1.37
CA ALA A 90 -0.60 -4.42 -1.48
C ALA A 90 -1.35 -4.53 -2.82
N VAL A 91 -0.73 -5.11 -3.86
CA VAL A 91 -1.42 -5.45 -5.11
C VAL A 91 -2.10 -6.81 -5.01
N ILE A 92 -1.35 -7.85 -4.62
CA ILE A 92 -1.81 -9.24 -4.73
C ILE A 92 -2.89 -9.56 -3.70
N LEU A 93 -2.73 -9.13 -2.45
CA LEU A 93 -3.64 -9.46 -1.35
C LEU A 93 -5.08 -8.97 -1.58
N PRO A 94 -5.34 -7.67 -1.85
CA PRO A 94 -6.69 -7.18 -2.02
C PRO A 94 -7.36 -7.77 -3.27
N LEU A 95 -6.63 -7.94 -4.38
CA LEU A 95 -7.19 -8.55 -5.59
C LEU A 95 -7.63 -9.99 -5.36
N ARG A 96 -6.77 -10.82 -4.75
CA ARG A 96 -7.12 -12.21 -4.40
C ARG A 96 -8.25 -12.29 -3.38
N PHE A 97 -8.30 -11.34 -2.44
CA PHE A 97 -9.37 -11.28 -1.45
C PHE A 97 -10.71 -10.91 -2.08
N GLY A 98 -10.73 -9.89 -2.95
CA GLY A 98 -11.88 -9.48 -3.73
C GLY A 98 -12.41 -10.59 -4.63
N GLU A 99 -11.52 -11.21 -5.42
CA GLU A 99 -11.86 -12.34 -6.29
C GLU A 99 -12.53 -13.49 -5.51
N LYS A 100 -11.91 -13.95 -4.42
CA LYS A 100 -12.43 -15.08 -3.62
C LYS A 100 -13.77 -14.80 -2.95
N ARG A 101 -14.06 -13.53 -2.66
CA ARG A 101 -15.30 -13.13 -2.00
C ARG A 101 -16.40 -12.94 -3.02
N LEU A 102 -16.08 -12.29 -4.14
CA LEU A 102 -16.98 -12.13 -5.28
C LEU A 102 -17.37 -13.49 -5.88
N SER A 103 -16.43 -14.43 -6.01
CA SER A 103 -16.70 -15.77 -6.54
C SER A 103 -17.60 -16.64 -5.65
N ARG A 104 -17.79 -16.27 -4.38
CA ARG A 104 -18.76 -16.92 -3.47
C ARG A 104 -20.11 -16.23 -3.47
N MET A 105 -20.15 -14.98 -3.94
CA MET A 105 -21.35 -14.17 -4.04
C MET A 105 -22.11 -14.41 -5.35
N THR A 106 -21.75 -15.46 -6.11
CA THR A 106 -22.42 -15.86 -7.36
C THR A 106 -23.93 -15.66 -7.25
N ILE A 107 -24.40 -14.60 -7.92
CA ILE A 107 -25.78 -14.15 -8.05
C ILE A 107 -26.48 -15.06 -9.05
#